data_AF-A0A530BKI8-F1
#
_entry.id   AF-A0A530BKI8-F1
#
_cell.length_a   1.000
_cell.length_b   1.000
_cell.length_c   1.000
_cell.angle_alpha   90.00
_cell.angle_beta   90.00
_cell.angle_gamma   90.00
#
_symmetry.space_group_name_H-M   'P 1'
#
loop_
_entity.id
_entity.type
_entity.pdbx_description
1 polymer ?
#
loop_
_entity_poly.entity_id
_entity_poly.type
_entity_poly.pdbx_seq_one_letter_code
_entity_poly.pdbx_strand_id
1 'polypeptide(L)'
;MLDDPMVLILMYFVLPVWLIAGFADWLCHRATHIESTTGAKESLIHLLMFAEVGIPLLAAMFLEVNALVVAVMIVTFFVHEATAMWDVRYATTARTVSPIEQHVHSFLEMIPLMGVVIVVALHWGQFLALFGAGTEEARFDLTWKPQQLPVAYIAVVMVIIVLFELLPYVEEFFRGLRANSGRLVPAKAKRHKAGDTAAR
;
A
#
# COMPACT_ATOMS: atom_id res chain seq x y z
N MET A 1 -12.27 21.89 8.54
CA MET A 1 -11.59 20.84 7.74
C MET A 1 -11.78 19.46 8.34
N LEU A 2 -11.65 19.25 9.66
CA LEU A 2 -11.91 17.91 10.25
C LEU A 2 -13.36 17.43 10.09
N ASP A 3 -14.32 18.35 10.03
CA ASP A 3 -15.73 18.05 9.74
C ASP A 3 -16.06 18.02 8.23
N ASP A 4 -15.06 18.18 7.37
CA ASP A 4 -15.26 18.06 5.92
C ASP A 4 -15.61 16.60 5.59
N PRO A 5 -16.72 16.34 4.86
CA PRO A 5 -17.13 14.98 4.53
C PRO A 5 -16.03 14.15 3.86
N MET A 6 -15.21 14.75 3.00
CA MET A 6 -14.15 14.05 2.29
C MET A 6 -13.01 13.65 3.24
N VAL A 7 -12.70 14.48 4.24
CA VAL A 7 -11.74 14.16 5.31
C VAL A 7 -12.28 13.05 6.20
N LEU A 8 -13.56 13.10 6.57
CA LEU A 8 -14.20 12.05 7.37
C LEU A 8 -14.25 10.71 6.63
N ILE A 9 -14.56 10.72 5.34
CA ILE A 9 -14.53 9.53 4.47
C ILE A 9 -13.11 8.97 4.42
N LEU A 10 -12.09 9.81 4.25
CA LEU A 10 -10.69 9.36 4.23
C LEU A 10 -10.31 8.67 5.55
N MET A 11 -10.66 9.29 6.69
CA MET A 11 -10.27 8.83 8.02
C MET A 11 -11.04 7.60 8.50
N TYR A 12 -12.35 7.56 8.28
CA TYR A 12 -13.23 6.57 8.92
C TYR A 12 -13.83 5.56 7.95
N PHE A 13 -13.54 5.67 6.65
CA PHE A 13 -13.95 4.68 5.66
C PHE A 13 -12.77 4.17 4.83
N VAL A 14 -12.10 5.04 4.08
CA VAL A 14 -11.03 4.65 3.15
C VAL A 14 -9.87 4.00 3.90
N LEU A 15 -9.34 4.66 4.94
CA LEU A 15 -8.22 4.12 5.71
C LEU A 15 -8.57 2.82 6.45
N PRO A 16 -9.71 2.70 7.18
CA PRO A 16 -10.10 1.43 7.80
C PRO A 16 -10.29 0.28 6.80
N VAL A 17 -10.91 0.52 5.65
CA VAL A 17 -11.09 -0.50 4.61
C VAL A 17 -9.74 -0.96 4.06
N TRP A 18 -8.80 -0.03 3.85
CA TRP A 18 -7.44 -0.36 3.42
C TRP A 18 -6.74 -1.31 4.40
N LEU A 19 -6.77 -1.00 5.70
CA LEU A 19 -6.15 -1.81 6.75
C LEU A 19 -6.82 -3.19 6.86
N ILE A 20 -8.14 -3.27 6.70
CA ILE A 20 -8.84 -4.56 6.67
C ILE A 20 -8.37 -5.39 5.46
N ALA A 21 -8.20 -4.76 4.29
CA ALA A 21 -7.74 -5.45 3.08
C ALA A 21 -6.29 -5.93 3.21
N GLY A 22 -5.38 -5.13 3.78
CA GLY A 22 -3.99 -5.53 4.00
C GLY A 22 -3.85 -6.70 4.96
N PHE A 23 -4.55 -6.67 6.10
CA PHE A 23 -4.61 -7.83 6.98
C PHE A 23 -5.26 -9.06 6.33
N ALA A 24 -6.30 -8.89 5.52
CA ALA A 24 -6.95 -9.99 4.80
C ALA A 24 -6.03 -10.64 3.76
N ASP A 25 -5.15 -9.85 3.12
CA ASP A 25 -4.14 -10.36 2.20
C ASP A 25 -3.11 -11.25 2.92
N TRP A 26 -2.59 -10.79 4.05
CA TRP A 26 -1.75 -11.62 4.92
C TRP A 26 -2.44 -12.92 5.37
N LEU A 27 -3.75 -12.90 5.64
CA LEU A 27 -4.51 -14.13 5.93
C LEU A 27 -4.55 -15.08 4.73
N CYS A 28 -4.65 -14.57 3.50
CA CYS A 28 -4.56 -15.36 2.28
C CYS A 28 -3.16 -16.00 2.13
N HIS A 29 -2.11 -15.24 2.40
CA HIS A 29 -0.72 -15.75 2.38
C HIS A 29 -0.49 -16.84 3.42
N ARG A 30 -1.01 -16.63 4.63
CA ARG A 30 -0.98 -17.61 5.71
C ARG A 30 -1.69 -18.90 5.31
N ALA A 31 -2.87 -18.80 4.70
CA ALA A 31 -3.65 -19.95 4.26
C ALA A 31 -3.01 -20.72 3.09
N THR A 32 -2.24 -20.03 2.24
CA THR A 32 -1.56 -20.61 1.08
C THR A 32 -0.13 -21.08 1.36
N HIS A 33 0.31 -21.01 2.63
CA HIS A 33 1.66 -21.41 3.04
C HIS A 33 2.75 -20.74 2.21
N ILE A 34 2.69 -19.41 2.14
CA ILE A 34 3.58 -18.58 1.35
C ILE A 34 5.06 -18.92 1.54
N GLU A 35 5.46 -19.35 2.74
CA GLU A 35 6.83 -19.78 3.04
C GLU A 35 7.34 -20.93 2.16
N SER A 36 6.44 -21.75 1.62
CA SER A 36 6.75 -22.94 0.82
C SER A 36 6.49 -22.77 -0.68
N THR A 37 5.70 -21.75 -1.06
CA THR A 37 5.31 -21.46 -2.44
C THR A 37 6.25 -20.42 -3.04
N THR A 38 6.08 -19.15 -2.70
CA THR A 38 6.82 -17.97 -3.23
C THR A 38 7.90 -17.47 -2.28
N GLY A 39 7.81 -17.80 -1.01
CA GLY A 39 8.77 -17.51 0.06
C GLY A 39 8.94 -16.02 0.37
N ALA A 40 9.99 -15.72 1.12
CA ALA A 40 10.24 -14.38 1.67
C ALA A 40 10.43 -13.28 0.60
N LYS A 41 10.62 -13.64 -0.68
CA LYS A 41 10.64 -12.66 -1.77
C LYS A 41 9.29 -11.96 -1.93
N GLU A 42 8.17 -12.67 -1.87
CA GLU A 42 6.84 -12.04 -2.00
C GLU A 42 6.59 -11.09 -0.83
N SER A 43 6.83 -11.54 0.42
CA SER A 43 6.73 -10.68 1.59
C SER A 43 7.65 -9.46 1.55
N LEU A 44 8.84 -9.56 0.93
CA LEU A 44 9.72 -8.42 0.74
C LEU A 44 9.15 -7.40 -0.26
N ILE A 45 8.52 -7.86 -1.33
CA ILE A 45 7.83 -6.99 -2.29
C ILE A 45 6.65 -6.29 -1.59
N HIS A 46 5.92 -7.01 -0.73
CA HIS A 46 4.83 -6.43 0.06
C HIS A 46 5.33 -5.40 1.07
N LEU A 47 6.45 -5.63 1.75
CA LEU A 47 7.08 -4.63 2.62
C LEU A 47 7.55 -3.39 1.84
N LEU A 48 8.00 -3.57 0.60
CA LEU A 48 8.32 -2.44 -0.30
C LEU A 48 7.06 -1.66 -0.65
N MET A 49 5.98 -2.33 -1.05
CA MET A 49 4.68 -1.71 -1.33
C MET A 49 4.10 -0.97 -0.11
N PHE A 50 4.26 -1.55 1.09
CA PHE A 50 3.88 -0.91 2.34
C PHE A 50 4.64 0.40 2.55
N ALA A 51 5.94 0.44 2.25
CA ALA A 51 6.72 1.67 2.34
C ALA A 51 6.31 2.71 1.27
N GLU A 52 6.05 2.26 0.03
CA GLU A 52 5.61 3.11 -1.09
C GLU A 52 4.30 3.85 -0.77
N VAL A 53 3.36 3.21 -0.07
CA VAL A 53 2.10 3.85 0.37
C VAL A 53 2.24 4.54 1.73
N GLY A 54 3.10 4.03 2.61
CA GLY A 54 3.35 4.60 3.94
C GLY A 54 3.93 6.03 3.87
N ILE A 55 4.83 6.30 2.92
CA ILE A 55 5.43 7.63 2.71
C ILE A 55 4.35 8.70 2.42
N PRO A 56 3.51 8.57 1.36
CA PRO A 56 2.47 9.55 1.08
C PRO A 56 1.41 9.61 2.18
N LEU A 57 1.06 8.49 2.83
CA LEU A 57 0.12 8.48 3.96
C LEU A 57 0.64 9.33 5.13
N LEU A 58 1.90 9.14 5.53
CA LEU A 58 2.52 9.92 6.61
C LEU A 58 2.64 11.40 6.21
N ALA A 59 3.04 11.69 4.98
CA ALA A 59 3.09 13.06 4.47
C ALA A 59 1.71 13.73 4.53
N ALA A 60 0.67 13.07 4.01
CA ALA A 60 -0.69 13.60 4.02
C ALA A 60 -1.28 13.76 5.43
N MET A 61 -0.87 12.93 6.38
CA MET A 61 -1.32 12.98 7.78
C MET A 61 -0.69 14.13 8.57
N PHE A 62 0.59 14.41 8.35
CA PHE A 62 1.36 15.33 9.20
C PHE A 62 1.69 16.68 8.55
N LEU A 63 1.96 16.65 7.24
CA LEU A 63 2.41 17.82 6.50
C LEU A 63 1.23 18.56 5.87
N GLU A 64 1.41 19.85 5.65
CA GLU A 64 0.52 20.62 4.80
C GLU A 64 0.53 20.02 3.39
N VAL A 65 -0.64 19.67 2.86
CA VAL A 65 -0.72 19.10 1.52
C VAL A 65 -0.62 20.24 0.52
N ASN A 66 0.51 20.27 -0.17
CA ASN A 66 0.84 21.22 -1.22
C ASN A 66 1.23 20.50 -2.52
N ALA A 67 1.68 21.26 -3.53
CA ALA A 67 2.07 20.70 -4.82
C ALA A 67 3.16 19.61 -4.70
N LEU A 68 4.12 19.74 -3.77
CA LEU A 68 5.11 18.69 -3.50
C LEU A 68 4.46 17.41 -2.97
N VAL A 69 3.62 17.50 -1.93
CA VAL A 69 2.95 16.32 -1.36
C VAL A 69 2.08 15.63 -2.40
N VAL A 70 1.31 16.40 -3.18
CA VAL A 70 0.50 15.88 -4.28
C VAL A 70 1.36 15.19 -5.34
N ALA A 71 2.49 15.79 -5.74
CA ALA A 71 3.42 15.19 -6.69
C ALA A 71 4.00 13.87 -6.17
N VAL A 72 4.43 13.84 -4.90
CA VAL A 72 4.91 12.62 -4.25
C VAL A 72 3.83 11.55 -4.29
N MET A 73 2.59 11.85 -3.88
CA MET A 73 1.47 10.90 -3.91
C MET A 73 1.23 10.31 -5.30
N ILE A 74 1.22 11.14 -6.35
CA ILE A 74 1.02 10.68 -7.74
C ILE A 74 2.18 9.78 -8.19
N VAL A 75 3.42 10.19 -7.95
CA VAL A 75 4.60 9.42 -8.36
C VAL A 75 4.67 8.09 -7.61
N THR A 76 4.49 8.10 -6.29
CA THR A 76 4.52 6.88 -5.48
C THR A 76 3.36 5.96 -5.82
N PHE A 77 2.20 6.48 -6.21
CA PHE A 77 1.09 5.66 -6.71
C PHE A 77 1.50 4.88 -7.97
N PHE A 78 2.06 5.54 -8.99
CA PHE A 78 2.51 4.82 -10.19
C PHE A 78 3.68 3.86 -9.93
N VAL A 79 4.59 4.20 -9.02
CA VAL A 79 5.65 3.28 -8.59
C VAL A 79 5.03 2.06 -7.90
N HIS A 80 4.06 2.28 -7.01
CA HIS A 80 3.32 1.22 -6.33
C HIS A 80 2.58 0.30 -7.30
N GLU A 81 1.89 0.83 -8.30
CA GLU A 81 1.24 0.03 -9.34
C GLU A 81 2.25 -0.83 -10.11
N ALA A 82 3.43 -0.29 -10.41
CA ALA A 82 4.50 -1.07 -11.04
C ALA A 82 5.02 -2.20 -10.13
N THR A 83 5.15 -1.94 -8.83
CA THR A 83 5.54 -2.93 -7.83
C THR A 83 4.44 -3.99 -7.62
N ALA A 84 3.16 -3.61 -7.63
CA ALA A 84 2.02 -4.52 -7.54
C ALA A 84 1.92 -5.43 -8.77
N MET A 85 2.13 -4.90 -9.98
CA MET A 85 2.24 -5.72 -11.19
C MET A 85 3.41 -6.70 -11.10
N TRP A 86 4.53 -6.29 -10.52
CA TRP A 86 5.68 -7.18 -10.30
C TRP A 86 5.32 -8.31 -9.32
N ASP A 87 4.62 -7.98 -8.24
CA ASP A 87 4.14 -8.94 -7.24
C ASP A 87 3.21 -9.99 -7.87
N VAL A 88 2.14 -9.55 -8.52
CA VAL A 88 1.17 -10.45 -9.17
C VAL A 88 1.85 -11.34 -10.21
N ARG A 89 2.77 -10.79 -11.01
CA ARG A 89 3.55 -11.58 -11.99
C ARG A 89 4.43 -12.62 -11.29
N TYR A 90 5.01 -12.28 -10.14
CA TYR A 90 5.81 -13.22 -9.37
C TYR A 90 4.93 -14.31 -8.73
N ALA A 91 3.85 -13.94 -8.05
CA ALA A 91 2.94 -14.86 -7.38
C ALA A 91 2.32 -15.85 -8.36
N THR A 92 1.75 -15.36 -9.47
CA THR A 92 1.05 -16.21 -10.47
C THR A 92 1.96 -17.17 -11.24
N THR A 93 3.28 -16.91 -11.27
CA THR A 93 4.24 -17.86 -11.85
C THR A 93 4.67 -18.94 -10.87
N ALA A 94 4.46 -18.76 -9.56
CA ALA A 94 4.94 -19.67 -8.53
C ALA A 94 3.82 -20.37 -7.73
N ARG A 95 2.60 -19.84 -7.72
CA ARG A 95 1.43 -20.39 -7.04
C ARG A 95 0.11 -19.98 -7.69
N THR A 96 -0.96 -20.67 -7.32
CA THR A 96 -2.32 -20.23 -7.63
C THR A 96 -2.75 -19.13 -6.66
N VAL A 97 -3.17 -17.98 -7.20
CA VAL A 97 -3.77 -16.87 -6.44
C VAL A 97 -5.29 -17.08 -6.44
N SER A 98 -5.89 -17.23 -5.27
CA SER A 98 -7.31 -17.61 -5.14
C SER A 98 -8.25 -16.47 -5.57
N PRO A 99 -9.52 -16.75 -5.91
CA PRO A 99 -10.48 -15.68 -6.22
C PRO A 99 -10.70 -14.68 -5.08
N ILE A 100 -10.66 -15.15 -3.82
CA ILE A 100 -10.80 -14.28 -2.64
C ILE A 100 -9.60 -13.33 -2.56
N GLU A 101 -8.40 -13.87 -2.74
CA GLU A 101 -7.17 -13.10 -2.70
C GLU A 101 -7.11 -12.06 -3.83
N GLN A 102 -7.49 -12.42 -5.06
CA GLN A 102 -7.62 -11.46 -6.16
C GLN A 102 -8.63 -10.34 -5.86
N HIS A 103 -9.73 -10.67 -5.17
CA HIS A 103 -10.70 -9.67 -4.77
C HIS A 103 -10.13 -8.73 -3.69
N VAL A 104 -9.38 -9.25 -2.73
CA VAL A 104 -8.64 -8.44 -1.74
C VAL A 104 -7.63 -7.53 -2.43
N HIS A 105 -6.87 -8.04 -3.40
CA HIS A 105 -5.93 -7.23 -4.21
C HIS A 105 -6.65 -6.10 -4.96
N SER A 106 -7.86 -6.34 -5.46
CA SER A 106 -8.66 -5.27 -6.09
C SER A 106 -8.96 -4.10 -5.14
N PHE A 107 -9.17 -4.37 -3.84
CA PHE A 107 -9.29 -3.30 -2.84
C PHE A 107 -7.95 -2.62 -2.58
N LEU A 108 -6.87 -3.40 -2.44
CA LEU A 108 -5.53 -2.86 -2.19
C LEU A 108 -5.02 -1.97 -3.32
N GLU A 109 -5.42 -2.20 -4.56
CA GLU A 109 -5.11 -1.35 -5.72
C GLU A 109 -6.00 -0.08 -5.73
N MET A 110 -7.31 -0.24 -5.57
CA MET A 110 -8.26 0.86 -5.75
C MET A 110 -8.28 1.86 -4.59
N ILE A 111 -8.03 1.42 -3.36
CA ILE A 111 -8.13 2.28 -2.16
C ILE A 111 -7.02 3.35 -2.12
N PRO A 112 -5.74 3.06 -2.42
CA PRO A 112 -4.72 4.10 -2.60
C PRO A 112 -5.09 5.13 -3.67
N LEU A 113 -5.62 4.70 -4.82
CA LEU A 113 -6.10 5.62 -5.86
C LEU A 113 -7.22 6.53 -5.34
N MET A 114 -8.19 5.96 -4.62
CA MET A 114 -9.26 6.74 -3.97
C MET A 114 -8.68 7.77 -2.99
N GLY A 115 -7.68 7.38 -2.19
CA GLY A 115 -6.97 8.30 -1.29
C GLY A 115 -6.33 9.47 -2.04
N VAL A 116 -5.61 9.20 -3.13
CA VAL A 116 -5.02 10.23 -3.99
C VAL A 116 -6.09 11.16 -4.56
N VAL A 117 -7.18 10.62 -5.12
CA VAL A 117 -8.27 11.41 -5.71
C VAL A 117 -8.93 12.32 -4.67
N ILE A 118 -9.20 11.80 -3.46
CA ILE A 118 -9.79 12.59 -2.37
C ILE A 118 -8.85 13.72 -1.94
N VAL A 119 -7.55 13.44 -1.77
CA VAL A 119 -6.58 14.46 -1.39
C VAL A 119 -6.41 15.51 -2.49
N VAL A 120 -6.38 15.11 -3.75
CA VAL A 120 -6.37 16.04 -4.89
C VAL A 120 -7.61 16.91 -4.92
N ALA A 121 -8.80 16.35 -4.66
CA ALA A 121 -10.04 17.13 -4.61
C ALA A 121 -10.04 18.16 -3.47
N LEU A 122 -9.55 17.77 -2.29
CA LEU A 122 -9.40 18.65 -1.13
C LEU A 122 -8.36 19.76 -1.34
N HIS A 123 -7.36 19.51 -2.19
CA HIS A 123 -6.23 20.41 -2.43
C HIS A 123 -6.12 20.82 -3.91
N TRP A 124 -7.27 21.00 -4.57
CA TRP A 124 -7.37 21.20 -6.02
C TRP A 124 -6.53 22.36 -6.54
N GLY A 125 -6.45 23.48 -5.79
CA GLY A 125 -5.62 24.62 -6.15
C GLY A 125 -4.14 24.27 -6.29
N GLN A 126 -3.58 23.55 -5.32
CA GLN A 126 -2.19 23.08 -5.37
C GLN A 126 -1.95 21.98 -6.41
N PHE A 127 -2.96 21.14 -6.67
CA PHE A 127 -2.90 20.18 -7.78
C PHE A 127 -2.82 20.89 -9.14
N LEU A 128 -3.66 21.91 -9.39
CA LEU A 128 -3.57 22.70 -10.62
C LEU A 128 -2.23 23.43 -10.73
N ALA A 129 -1.77 24.02 -9.62
CA ALA A 129 -0.51 24.75 -9.57
C ALA A 129 0.70 23.87 -9.93
N LEU A 130 0.68 22.58 -9.57
CA LEU A 130 1.71 21.61 -9.95
C LEU A 130 1.94 21.54 -11.48
N PHE A 131 0.90 21.81 -12.27
CA PHE A 131 0.94 21.83 -13.73
C PHE A 131 0.98 23.24 -14.33
N GLY A 132 1.24 24.28 -13.52
CA GLY A 132 1.24 25.67 -13.96
C GLY A 132 -0.16 26.20 -14.31
N ALA A 133 -1.21 25.58 -13.78
CA ALA A 133 -2.60 25.97 -13.98
C ALA A 133 -3.22 26.53 -12.68
N GLY A 134 -4.38 27.19 -12.80
CA GLY A 134 -5.08 27.76 -11.64
C GLY A 134 -4.52 29.11 -11.20
N THR A 135 -4.97 29.57 -10.04
CA THR A 135 -4.63 30.90 -9.48
C THR A 135 -3.63 30.83 -8.32
N GLU A 136 -3.30 29.63 -7.82
CA GLU A 136 -2.34 29.45 -6.74
C GLU A 136 -0.93 29.23 -7.27
N GLU A 137 0.07 29.70 -6.52
CA GLU A 137 1.47 29.32 -6.76
C GLU A 137 1.76 27.93 -6.19
N ALA A 138 2.52 27.12 -6.92
CA ALA A 138 2.89 25.78 -6.49
C ALA A 138 3.88 25.85 -5.32
N ARG A 139 3.49 25.28 -4.18
CA ARG A 139 4.33 25.23 -2.99
C ARG A 139 5.06 23.89 -2.89
N PHE A 140 6.36 23.96 -2.63
CA PHE A 140 7.25 22.79 -2.53
C PHE A 140 8.01 22.70 -1.20
N ASP A 141 7.57 23.45 -0.19
CA ASP A 141 8.09 23.35 1.17
C ASP A 141 7.55 22.13 1.92
N LEU A 142 8.28 21.69 2.96
CA LEU A 142 7.82 20.67 3.89
C LEU A 142 7.44 21.36 5.20
N THR A 143 6.16 21.64 5.36
CA THR A 143 5.60 22.33 6.52
C THR A 143 4.59 21.45 7.24
N TRP A 144 4.54 21.54 8.57
CA TRP A 144 3.52 20.85 9.35
C TRP A 144 2.15 21.49 9.13
N LYS A 145 1.08 20.69 9.12
CA LYS A 145 -0.28 21.26 9.09
C LYS A 145 -0.48 22.21 10.28
N PRO A 146 -1.11 23.38 10.06
CA PRO A 146 -1.49 24.28 11.15
C PRO A 146 -2.41 23.62 12.17
N GLN A 147 -3.32 22.76 11.69
CA GLN A 147 -4.19 21.93 12.51
C GLN A 147 -3.89 20.46 12.25
N GLN A 148 -3.33 19.78 13.25
CA GLN A 148 -3.06 18.34 13.19
C GLN A 148 -4.33 17.52 13.43
N LEU A 149 -4.33 16.27 12.97
CA LEU A 149 -5.35 15.29 13.36
C LEU A 149 -5.31 15.07 14.88
N PRO A 150 -6.43 14.66 15.51
CA PRO A 150 -6.44 14.33 16.93
C PRO A 150 -5.35 13.29 17.27
N VAL A 151 -4.53 13.57 18.28
CA VAL A 151 -3.40 12.69 18.66
C VAL A 151 -3.87 11.27 18.98
N ALA A 152 -5.04 11.13 19.63
CA ALA A 152 -5.63 9.83 19.91
C ALA A 152 -5.94 9.04 18.63
N TYR A 153 -6.46 9.71 17.59
CA TYR A 153 -6.72 9.08 16.30
C TYR A 153 -5.41 8.60 15.65
N ILE A 154 -4.39 9.46 15.60
CA ILE A 154 -3.07 9.11 15.05
C ILE A 154 -2.49 7.90 15.80
N ALA A 155 -2.50 7.93 17.14
CA ALA A 155 -1.96 6.86 17.96
C ALA A 155 -2.68 5.52 17.70
N VAL A 156 -4.01 5.52 17.61
CA VAL A 156 -4.80 4.32 17.31
C VAL A 156 -4.47 3.78 15.92
N VAL A 157 -4.46 4.63 14.90
CA VAL A 157 -4.12 4.24 13.52
C VAL A 157 -2.72 3.66 13.46
N MET A 158 -1.72 4.31 14.07
CA MET A 158 -0.33 3.84 14.06
C MET A 158 -0.19 2.49 14.78
N VAL A 159 -0.91 2.29 15.90
CA VAL A 159 -0.94 0.99 16.59
C VAL A 159 -1.55 -0.09 15.70
N ILE A 160 -2.68 0.20 15.03
CA ILE A 160 -3.31 -0.76 14.11
C ILE A 160 -2.36 -1.11 12.96
N ILE A 161 -1.75 -0.11 12.31
CA ILE A 161 -0.77 -0.30 11.24
C ILE A 161 0.38 -1.20 11.71
N VAL A 162 0.94 -0.94 12.89
CA VAL A 162 2.05 -1.76 13.40
C VAL A 162 1.60 -3.19 13.68
N LEU A 163 0.45 -3.37 14.33
CA LEU A 163 -0.01 -4.69 14.78
C LEU A 163 -0.57 -5.57 13.66
N PHE A 164 -1.25 -4.97 12.69
CA PHE A 164 -2.03 -5.70 11.68
C PHE A 164 -1.46 -5.58 10.26
N GLU A 165 -0.59 -4.61 9.98
CA GLU A 165 0.08 -4.52 8.68
C GLU A 165 1.56 -4.88 8.83
N LEU A 166 2.33 -4.09 9.57
CA LEU A 166 3.79 -4.25 9.58
C LEU A 166 4.26 -5.56 10.22
N LEU A 167 3.81 -5.86 11.45
CA LEU A 167 4.26 -7.05 12.17
C LEU A 167 3.90 -8.36 11.44
N PRO A 168 2.69 -8.53 10.88
CA PRO A 168 2.35 -9.71 10.10
C PRO A 168 3.25 -9.96 8.89
N TYR A 169 3.54 -8.95 8.07
CA TYR A 169 4.44 -9.10 6.92
C TYR A 169 5.90 -9.30 7.33
N VAL A 170 6.36 -8.68 8.42
CA VAL A 170 7.70 -8.94 8.98
C VAL A 170 7.81 -10.36 9.51
N GLU A 171 6.80 -10.85 10.24
CA GLU A 171 6.74 -12.25 10.69
C GLU A 171 6.78 -13.20 9.50
N GLU A 172 6.00 -12.91 8.47
CA GLU A 172 5.91 -13.73 7.27
C GLU A 172 7.24 -13.78 6.52
N PHE A 173 7.92 -12.64 6.37
CA PHE A 173 9.26 -12.55 5.80
C PHE A 173 10.24 -13.46 6.55
N PHE A 174 10.27 -13.38 7.88
CA PHE A 174 11.15 -14.24 8.69
C PHE A 174 10.74 -15.71 8.65
N ARG A 175 9.44 -16.02 8.62
CA ARG A 175 8.91 -17.38 8.45
C ARG A 175 9.36 -17.97 7.12
N GLY A 176 9.29 -17.20 6.04
CA GLY A 176 9.80 -17.57 4.71
C GLY A 176 11.31 -17.82 4.70
N LEU A 177 12.10 -16.96 5.33
CA LEU A 177 13.56 -17.15 5.45
C LEU A 177 13.89 -18.41 6.25
N ARG A 178 13.24 -18.64 7.39
CA ARG A 178 13.45 -19.83 8.23
C ARG A 178 13.13 -21.11 7.49
N ALA A 179 12.02 -21.15 6.75
CA ALA A 179 11.59 -22.32 5.97
C ALA A 179 12.55 -22.65 4.81
N ASN A 180 13.31 -21.67 4.31
CA ASN A 180 14.17 -21.81 3.12
C ASN A 180 15.66 -21.64 3.43
N SER A 181 16.08 -21.85 4.67
CA SER A 181 17.48 -21.73 5.10
C SER A 181 18.13 -20.40 4.71
N GLY A 182 17.40 -19.30 4.88
CA GLY A 182 17.83 -17.94 4.56
C GLY A 182 17.68 -17.53 3.09
N ARG A 183 17.15 -18.38 2.21
CA ARG A 183 16.89 -18.02 0.81
C ARG A 183 15.57 -17.27 0.69
N LEU A 184 15.56 -16.20 -0.12
CA LEU A 184 14.34 -15.44 -0.42
C LEU A 184 13.35 -16.24 -1.29
N VAL A 185 13.87 -17.04 -2.21
CA VAL A 185 13.06 -17.80 -3.18
C VAL A 185 13.17 -19.30 -2.87
N PRO A 186 12.05 -20.01 -2.64
CA PRO A 186 12.04 -21.45 -2.45
C PRO A 186 12.58 -22.19 -3.67
N ALA A 187 13.19 -23.35 -3.46
CA ALA A 187 13.70 -24.17 -4.58
C ALA A 187 12.58 -24.65 -5.52
N LYS A 188 11.37 -24.88 -4.99
CA LYS A 188 10.19 -25.29 -5.75
C LYS A 188 9.62 -24.16 -6.63
N ALA A 189 9.72 -22.90 -6.19
CA ALA A 189 9.24 -21.72 -6.93
C ALA A 189 9.95 -21.53 -8.28
N LYS A 190 11.20 -21.99 -8.40
CA LYS A 190 12.02 -21.82 -9.63
C LYS A 190 11.57 -22.68 -10.81
N ARG A 191 10.59 -23.59 -10.65
CA ARG A 191 10.29 -24.63 -11.65
C ARG A 191 9.21 -24.29 -12.67
N HIS A 192 8.40 -23.25 -12.48
CA HIS A 192 7.37 -22.88 -13.44
C HIS A 192 7.87 -21.73 -14.33
N LYS A 193 8.07 -22.02 -15.62
CA LYS A 193 8.34 -20.97 -16.62
C LYS A 193 7.05 -20.21 -16.89
N ALA A 194 7.15 -18.89 -17.04
CA ALA A 194 6.04 -18.07 -17.51
C ALA A 194 5.55 -18.63 -18.86
N GLY A 195 4.31 -19.13 -18.89
CA GLY A 195 3.71 -19.78 -20.06
C GLY A 195 3.33 -21.25 -19.87
N ASP A 196 3.75 -21.91 -18.78
CA ASP A 196 3.13 -23.18 -18.37
C ASP A 196 1.77 -22.86 -17.73
N THR A 197 0.78 -22.56 -18.57
CA THR A 197 -0.62 -22.67 -18.17
C THR A 197 -0.81 -24.10 -17.68
N ALA A 198 -1.14 -24.26 -16.41
CA ALA A 198 -1.58 -25.53 -15.86
C ALA A 198 -2.70 -26.06 -16.75
N ALA A 199 -2.37 -27.05 -17.59
CA ALA A 199 -3.37 -27.83 -18.30
C ALA A 199 -4.27 -28.41 -17.22
N ARG A 200 -5.54 -28.01 -17.26
CA ARG A 200 -6.60 -28.50 -16.38
C ARG A 200 -6.84 -29.99 -16.61
#